data_AF-A0A177PVQ4-F1
#
_entry.id   AF-A0A177PVQ4-F1
#
_cell.length_a   1.000
_cell.length_b   1.000
_cell.length_c   1.000
_cell.angle_alpha   90.00
_cell.angle_beta   90.00
_cell.angle_gamma   90.00
#
_symmetry.space_group_name_H-M   'P 1'
#
loop_
_entity.id
_entity.type
_entity.pdbx_description
1 polymer ?
#
loop_
_entity_poly.entity_id
_entity_poly.type
_entity_poly.pdbx_seq_one_letter_code
_entity_poly.pdbx_strand_id
1 'polypeptide(L)'
;MAAINRPLPGMRRPVPLPRIATGINWWVLGAVAIAAMSAMVPVLQNSTTTSRGYQVQQLQAEQATLRGQIGLLESDVARLTSLTRIQRRAAEIGLAPSTPPIFVSVSEPGPVPAKIPAEYLPPLTQEQPATDTWWHSLLTWLPLPE
;
A
#
# COMPACT_ATOMS: atom_id res chain seq x y z
N MET A 1 -68.38 67.33 -23.87
CA MET A 1 -67.51 66.14 -23.75
C MET A 1 -67.31 65.86 -22.27
N ALA A 2 -67.95 64.82 -21.74
CA ALA A 2 -67.88 64.46 -20.32
C ALA A 2 -67.11 63.15 -20.17
N ALA A 3 -65.97 63.20 -19.49
CA ALA A 3 -65.14 62.05 -19.19
C ALA A 3 -65.73 61.28 -18.00
N ILE A 4 -66.24 60.08 -18.25
CA ILE A 4 -66.68 59.14 -17.21
C ILE A 4 -65.43 58.44 -16.67
N ASN A 5 -64.95 58.91 -15.52
CA ASN A 5 -63.83 58.31 -14.80
C ASN A 5 -64.38 57.19 -13.90
N ARG A 6 -64.25 55.92 -14.31
CA ARG A 6 -64.60 54.75 -13.48
C ARG A 6 -63.34 54.23 -12.80
N PRO A 7 -63.18 54.32 -11.47
CA PRO A 7 -62.13 53.57 -10.79
C PRO A 7 -62.54 52.10 -10.69
N LEU A 8 -61.68 51.21 -11.19
CA LEU A 8 -61.78 49.77 -11.00
C LEU A 8 -61.68 49.44 -9.50
N PRO A 9 -62.54 48.58 -8.94
CA PRO A 9 -62.38 48.13 -7.57
C PRO A 9 -61.16 47.18 -7.49
N GLY A 10 -60.08 47.69 -6.92
CA GLY A 10 -58.88 46.92 -6.62
C GLY A 10 -59.15 45.86 -5.56
N MET A 11 -59.49 44.65 -5.98
CA MET A 11 -59.62 43.49 -5.09
C MET A 11 -58.23 42.96 -4.75
N ARG A 12 -57.57 43.60 -3.78
CA ARG A 12 -56.38 43.05 -3.11
C ARG A 12 -56.82 41.97 -2.13
N ARG A 13 -56.89 40.72 -2.57
CA ARG A 13 -56.98 39.56 -1.66
C ARG A 13 -55.64 39.43 -0.93
N PRO A 14 -55.57 39.57 0.41
CA PRO A 14 -54.36 39.21 1.13
C PRO A 14 -54.17 37.69 1.05
N VAL A 15 -53.05 37.26 0.47
CA VAL A 15 -52.61 35.86 0.53
C VAL A 15 -52.30 35.56 2.01
N PRO A 16 -52.97 34.59 2.65
CA PRO A 16 -52.65 34.25 4.03
C PRO A 16 -51.29 33.55 4.04
N LEU A 17 -50.25 34.27 4.42
CA LEU A 17 -48.99 33.66 4.81
C LEU A 17 -49.25 32.80 6.05
N PRO A 18 -48.84 31.52 6.06
CA PRO A 18 -48.95 30.71 7.26
C PRO A 18 -48.11 31.38 8.34
N ARG A 19 -48.79 31.87 9.39
CA ARG A 19 -48.12 32.28 10.63
C ARG A 19 -47.47 31.03 11.19
N ILE A 20 -46.17 30.88 10.96
CA ILE A 20 -45.34 29.92 11.68
C ILE A 20 -45.43 30.35 13.13
N ALA A 21 -46.30 29.69 13.88
CA ALA A 21 -46.37 29.82 15.31
C ALA A 21 -45.03 29.32 15.84
N THR A 22 -44.10 30.24 16.10
CA THR A 22 -42.84 29.99 16.82
C THR A 22 -43.16 29.75 18.30
N GLY A 23 -43.98 28.73 18.57
CA GLY A 23 -43.94 28.01 19.82
C GLY A 23 -42.76 27.07 19.73
N ILE A 24 -41.77 27.24 20.60
CA ILE A 24 -40.68 26.29 20.73
C ILE A 24 -41.30 24.94 21.10
N ASN A 25 -41.41 24.07 20.11
CA ASN A 25 -41.92 22.72 20.30
C ASN A 25 -40.77 21.90 20.89
N TRP A 26 -40.82 21.69 22.20
CA TRP A 26 -39.81 20.92 22.95
C TRP A 26 -39.53 19.54 22.35
N TRP A 27 -40.51 18.93 21.68
CA TRP A 27 -40.31 17.67 20.96
C TRP A 27 -39.39 17.80 19.75
N VAL A 28 -39.49 18.89 19.00
CA VAL A 28 -38.60 19.18 17.87
C VAL A 28 -37.18 19.42 18.36
N LEU A 29 -37.05 20.14 19.47
CA LEU A 29 -35.76 20.42 20.11
C LEU A 29 -35.09 19.12 20.62
N GLY A 30 -35.88 18.22 21.22
CA GLY A 30 -35.43 16.88 21.60
C GLY A 30 -35.00 16.04 20.39
N ALA A 31 -35.78 16.05 19.31
CA ALA A 31 -35.44 15.33 18.08
C ALA A 31 -34.14 15.84 17.44
N VAL A 32 -33.93 17.15 17.40
CA VAL A 32 -32.70 17.77 16.90
C VAL A 32 -31.50 17.42 17.77
N ALA A 33 -31.66 17.43 19.11
CA ALA A 33 -30.60 17.02 20.03
C ALA A 33 -30.18 15.56 19.82
N ILE A 34 -31.17 14.65 19.68
CA ILE A 34 -30.90 13.24 19.41
C ILE A 34 -30.24 13.05 18.03
N ALA A 35 -30.68 13.78 17.01
CA ALA A 35 -30.07 13.74 15.68
C ALA A 35 -28.62 14.24 15.69
N ALA A 36 -28.35 15.34 16.41
CA ALA A 36 -27.00 15.89 16.56
C ALA A 36 -26.07 14.92 17.32
N MET A 37 -26.56 14.30 18.39
CA MET A 37 -25.80 13.27 19.12
C MET A 37 -25.54 12.04 18.25
N SER A 38 -26.52 11.60 17.46
CA SER A 38 -26.39 10.46 16.55
C SER A 38 -25.38 10.74 15.42
N ALA A 39 -25.33 11.98 14.94
CA ALA A 39 -24.38 12.42 13.91
C ALA A 39 -22.92 12.50 14.41
N MET A 40 -22.67 12.51 15.73
CA MET A 40 -21.31 12.45 16.30
C MET A 40 -20.75 11.02 16.36
N VAL A 41 -21.60 9.99 16.38
CA VAL A 41 -21.18 8.57 16.49
C VAL A 41 -20.23 8.13 15.37
N PRO A 42 -20.45 8.45 14.07
CA PRO A 42 -19.57 8.04 12.99
C PRO A 42 -18.15 8.62 13.09
N VAL A 43 -18.02 9.82 13.66
CA VAL A 43 -16.73 10.51 13.82
C VAL A 43 -15.85 9.79 14.83
N LEU A 44 -16.42 9.31 15.94
CA LEU A 44 -15.69 8.50 16.93
C LEU A 44 -15.32 7.11 16.40
N GLN A 45 -16.13 6.52 15.51
CA GLN A 45 -15.82 5.25 14.87
C GLN A 45 -14.64 5.35 13.90
N ASN A 46 -14.46 6.49 13.23
CA ASN A 46 -13.34 6.68 12.29
C ASN A 46 -11.97 6.75 12.99
N SER A 47 -11.88 7.38 14.16
CA SER A 47 -10.61 7.52 14.88
C SER A 47 -10.12 6.19 15.50
N THR A 48 -11.03 5.34 15.97
CA THR A 48 -10.66 4.05 16.59
C THR A 48 -10.32 2.97 15.56
N THR A 49 -10.89 3.05 14.36
CA THR A 49 -10.57 2.13 13.25
C THR A 49 -9.16 2.35 12.72
N THR A 50 -8.73 3.61 12.63
CA THR A 50 -7.37 3.97 12.16
C THR A 50 -6.29 3.51 13.15
N SER A 51 -6.47 3.74 14.45
CA SER A 51 -5.49 3.31 15.47
C SER A 51 -5.36 1.79 15.58
N ARG A 52 -6.49 1.06 15.48
CA ARG A 52 -6.47 -0.42 15.45
C ARG A 52 -5.84 -0.95 14.15
N GLY A 53 -6.06 -0.27 13.02
CA GLY A 53 -5.42 -0.60 11.75
C GLY A 53 -3.89 -0.55 11.82
N TYR A 54 -3.33 0.50 12.42
CA TYR A 54 -1.87 0.61 12.61
C TYR A 54 -1.30 -0.51 13.48
N GLN A 55 -1.97 -0.86 14.58
CA GLN A 55 -1.49 -1.94 15.45
C GLN A 55 -1.55 -3.31 14.76
N VAL A 56 -2.59 -3.56 13.97
CA VAL A 56 -2.69 -4.78 13.16
C VAL A 56 -1.60 -4.82 12.09
N GLN A 57 -1.34 -3.71 11.41
CA GLN A 57 -0.30 -3.64 10.39
C GLN A 57 1.10 -3.84 10.98
N GLN A 58 1.36 -3.29 12.16
CA GLN A 58 2.62 -3.50 12.89
C GLN A 58 2.81 -4.97 13.26
N LEU A 59 1.78 -5.61 13.82
CA LEU A 59 1.82 -7.04 14.17
C LEU A 59 1.99 -7.94 12.94
N GLN A 60 1.37 -7.59 11.81
CA GLN A 60 1.56 -8.31 10.55
C GLN A 60 2.99 -8.18 10.01
N ALA A 61 3.59 -6.98 10.09
CA ALA A 61 4.97 -6.76 9.69
C ALA A 61 5.95 -7.55 10.58
N GLU A 62 5.71 -7.58 11.89
CA GLU A 62 6.49 -8.36 12.84
C GLU A 62 6.37 -9.86 12.59
N GLN A 63 5.14 -10.35 12.35
CA GLN A 63 4.91 -11.76 12.00
C GLN A 63 5.61 -12.15 10.69
N ALA A 64 5.57 -11.31 9.66
CA ALA A 64 6.27 -11.55 8.40
C ALA A 64 7.78 -11.64 8.61
N THR A 65 8.33 -10.74 9.44
CA THR A 65 9.76 -10.72 9.79
C THR A 65 10.19 -12.00 10.50
N LEU A 66 9.43 -12.42 11.52
CA LEU A 66 9.70 -13.65 12.27
C LEU A 66 9.64 -14.90 11.40
N ARG A 67 8.65 -14.99 10.50
CA ARG A 67 8.56 -16.10 9.53
C ARG A 67 9.75 -16.16 8.60
N GLY A 68 10.24 -15.00 8.15
CA GLY A 68 11.47 -14.93 7.35
C GLY A 68 12.68 -15.47 8.11
N GLN A 69 12.85 -15.09 9.38
CA GLN A 69 13.94 -15.58 10.23
C GLN A 69 13.87 -17.09 10.45
N ILE A 70 12.67 -17.64 10.68
CA ILE A 70 12.46 -19.09 10.81
C ILE A 70 12.87 -19.81 9.53
N GLY A 71 12.44 -19.32 8.36
CA GLY A 71 12.81 -19.94 7.08
C GLY A 71 14.32 -19.95 6.81
N LEU A 72 15.02 -18.87 7.16
CA LEU A 72 16.49 -18.82 7.09
C LEU A 72 17.13 -19.85 8.02
N LEU A 73 16.67 -19.93 9.27
CA LEU A 73 17.20 -20.86 10.26
C LEU A 73 16.95 -22.33 9.86
N GLU A 74 15.76 -22.63 9.35
CA GLU A 74 15.42 -23.95 8.82
C GLU A 74 16.31 -24.33 7.64
N SER A 75 16.64 -23.37 6.76
CA SER A 75 17.56 -23.60 5.65
C SER A 75 18.98 -23.93 6.12
N ASP A 76 19.46 -23.25 7.16
CA ASP A 76 20.77 -23.52 7.76
C ASP A 76 20.81 -24.89 8.43
N VAL A 77 19.75 -25.26 9.15
CA VAL A 77 19.60 -26.61 9.74
C VAL A 77 19.59 -27.67 8.64
N ALA A 78 18.84 -27.46 7.55
CA ALA A 78 18.83 -28.36 6.41
C ALA A 78 20.22 -28.50 5.79
N ARG A 79 20.97 -27.39 5.66
CA ARG A 79 22.34 -27.40 5.14
C ARG A 79 23.30 -28.18 6.05
N LEU A 80 23.27 -27.93 7.34
CA LEU A 80 24.10 -28.61 8.34
C LEU A 80 23.80 -30.11 8.42
N THR A 81 22.51 -30.48 8.39
CA THR A 81 22.08 -31.88 8.44
C THR A 81 22.32 -32.61 7.11
N SER A 82 22.29 -31.90 5.98
CA SER A 82 22.53 -32.49 4.65
C SER A 82 23.92 -33.10 4.56
N LEU A 83 24.95 -32.46 5.11
CA LEU A 83 26.33 -32.96 5.04
C LEU A 83 26.46 -34.30 5.74
N THR A 84 25.94 -34.41 6.96
CA THR A 84 25.93 -35.67 7.72
C THR A 84 25.15 -36.76 6.98
N ARG A 85 24.04 -36.39 6.34
CA ARG A 85 23.22 -37.32 5.54
C ARG A 85 23.95 -37.80 4.30
N ILE A 86 24.62 -36.91 3.59
CA ILE A 86 25.45 -37.20 2.41
C ILE A 86 26.62 -38.09 2.81
N GLN A 87 27.33 -37.76 3.89
CA GLN A 87 28.47 -38.53 4.36
C GLN A 87 28.07 -39.95 4.79
N ARG A 88 26.94 -40.09 5.50
CA ARG A 88 26.38 -41.41 5.83
C ARG A 88 26.02 -42.19 4.58
N ARG A 89 25.33 -41.55 3.62
CA ARG A 89 24.94 -42.22 2.37
C ARG A 89 26.15 -42.60 1.52
N ALA A 90 27.18 -41.76 1.47
CA ALA A 90 28.44 -42.03 0.81
C ALA A 90 29.12 -43.26 1.42
N ALA A 91 29.18 -43.35 2.76
CA ALA A 91 29.71 -44.52 3.45
C ALA A 91 28.91 -45.79 3.16
N GLU A 92 27.57 -45.72 3.11
CA GLU A 92 26.70 -46.85 2.75
C GLU A 92 26.98 -47.40 1.34
N ILE A 93 27.37 -46.55 0.39
CA ILE A 93 27.72 -46.95 -0.98
C ILE A 93 29.22 -47.22 -1.17
N GLY A 94 29.99 -47.28 -0.08
CA GLY A 94 31.42 -47.59 -0.10
C GLY A 94 32.32 -46.44 -0.56
N LEU A 95 31.81 -45.21 -0.66
CA LEU A 95 32.65 -44.03 -0.89
C LEU A 95 33.39 -43.66 0.40
N ALA A 96 34.68 -43.39 0.26
CA ALA A 96 35.56 -42.94 1.34
C ALA A 96 36.16 -41.57 0.99
N PRO A 97 36.63 -40.79 1.98
CA PRO A 97 37.35 -39.55 1.74
C PRO A 97 38.54 -39.79 0.80
N SER A 98 38.63 -39.02 -0.29
CA SER A 98 39.75 -39.12 -1.24
C SER A 98 41.07 -38.70 -0.59
N THR A 99 42.13 -39.46 -0.81
CA THR A 99 43.53 -39.06 -0.60
C THR A 99 43.90 -37.96 -1.64
N PRO A 100 45.04 -37.24 -1.53
CA PRO A 100 45.29 -36.03 -2.32
C PRO A 100 45.22 -36.31 -3.83
N PRO A 101 44.61 -35.39 -4.61
CA PRO A 101 44.28 -35.64 -6.00
C PRO A 101 45.54 -35.73 -6.88
N ILE A 102 45.53 -36.69 -7.81
CA ILE A 102 46.52 -36.80 -8.87
C ILE A 102 46.07 -35.89 -10.01
N PHE A 103 46.80 -34.80 -10.24
CA PHE A 103 46.54 -33.89 -11.34
C PHE A 103 47.12 -34.47 -12.63
N VAL A 104 46.25 -34.79 -13.61
CA VAL A 104 46.66 -35.20 -14.96
C VAL A 104 46.54 -33.99 -15.86
N SER A 105 47.67 -33.46 -16.34
CA SER A 105 47.70 -32.39 -17.33
C SER A 105 47.53 -32.99 -18.73
N VAL A 106 46.39 -32.71 -19.35
CA VAL A 106 46.13 -33.08 -20.75
C VAL A 106 46.61 -31.93 -21.63
N SER A 107 47.63 -32.18 -22.46
CA SER A 107 48.24 -31.17 -23.36
C SER A 107 47.51 -31.00 -24.69
N GLU A 108 46.30 -31.55 -24.80
CA GLU A 108 45.50 -31.45 -26.00
C GLU A 108 44.79 -30.08 -26.04
N PRO A 109 44.86 -29.34 -27.17
CA PRO A 109 44.15 -28.08 -27.29
C PRO A 109 42.64 -28.33 -27.12
N GLY A 110 42.06 -27.68 -26.11
CA GLY A 110 40.63 -27.80 -25.82
C GLY A 110 39.78 -27.39 -27.04
N PRO A 111 38.58 -27.99 -27.19
CA PRO A 111 37.68 -27.65 -28.28
C PRO A 111 37.38 -26.15 -28.27
N VAL A 112 37.26 -25.57 -29.48
CA VAL A 112 37.01 -24.13 -29.68
C VAL A 112 35.85 -23.70 -28.77
N PRO A 113 36.01 -22.64 -27.95
CA PRO A 113 34.98 -22.22 -27.02
C PRO A 113 33.64 -22.06 -27.72
N ALA A 114 32.61 -22.74 -27.21
CA ALA A 114 31.26 -22.64 -27.77
C ALA A 114 30.86 -21.16 -27.80
N LYS A 115 30.44 -20.66 -28.96
CA LYS A 115 29.84 -19.33 -29.08
C LYS A 115 28.54 -19.35 -28.28
N ILE A 116 28.58 -18.78 -27.08
CA ILE A 116 27.39 -18.64 -26.25
C ILE A 116 26.51 -17.57 -26.90
N PRO A 117 25.23 -17.88 -27.22
CA PRO A 117 24.28 -16.88 -27.69
C PRO A 117 24.19 -15.73 -26.69
N ALA A 118 24.08 -14.50 -27.18
CA ALA A 118 24.04 -13.30 -26.33
C ALA A 118 22.91 -13.32 -25.29
N GLU A 119 21.89 -14.15 -25.49
CA GLU A 119 20.77 -14.40 -24.58
C GLU A 119 21.18 -15.00 -23.22
N TYR A 120 22.31 -15.71 -23.16
CA TYR A 120 22.83 -16.30 -21.91
C TYR A 120 23.87 -15.42 -21.22
N LEU A 121 24.22 -14.26 -21.81
CA LEU A 121 25.07 -13.30 -21.13
C LEU A 121 24.20 -12.50 -20.15
N PRO A 122 24.65 -12.28 -18.91
CA PRO A 122 23.97 -11.38 -17.98
C PRO A 122 23.74 -10.03 -18.68
N PRO A 123 22.54 -9.45 -18.59
CA PRO A 123 22.29 -8.14 -19.15
C PRO A 123 23.31 -7.16 -18.56
N LEU A 124 24.07 -6.50 -19.45
CA LEU A 124 24.90 -5.36 -19.06
C LEU A 124 23.99 -4.37 -18.34
N THR A 125 24.31 -4.07 -17.08
CA THR A 125 23.58 -3.09 -16.27
C THR A 125 23.45 -1.79 -17.07
N GLN A 126 22.29 -1.57 -17.68
CA GLN A 126 21.96 -0.29 -18.30
C GLN A 126 21.88 0.72 -17.16
N GLU A 127 22.69 1.78 -17.21
CA GLU A 127 22.53 2.94 -16.33
C GLU A 127 21.07 3.41 -16.43
N GLN A 128 20.34 3.28 -15.32
CA GLN A 128 18.97 3.76 -15.24
C GLN A 128 18.99 5.27 -15.49
N PRO A 129 18.18 5.79 -16.44
CA PRO A 129 17.99 7.22 -16.56
C PRO A 129 17.49 7.74 -15.20
N ALA A 130 18.14 8.79 -14.70
CA ALA A 130 17.78 9.43 -13.44
C ALA A 130 16.26 9.68 -13.44
N THR A 131 15.57 9.08 -12.48
CA THR A 131 14.13 9.24 -12.34
C THR A 131 13.88 10.71 -12.01
N ASP A 132 13.38 11.47 -12.98
CA ASP A 132 12.92 12.83 -12.76
C ASP A 132 11.89 12.79 -11.64
N THR A 133 12.33 13.31 -10.51
CA THR A 133 11.66 13.11 -9.26
C THR A 133 10.58 14.16 -9.14
N TRP A 134 9.34 13.75 -8.90
CA TRP A 134 8.15 14.60 -9.05
C TRP A 134 8.21 15.91 -8.26
N TRP A 135 9.03 15.98 -7.22
CA TRP A 135 9.29 17.17 -6.42
C TRP A 135 10.09 18.25 -7.15
N HIS A 136 10.94 17.90 -8.13
CA HIS A 136 11.59 18.89 -8.99
C HIS A 136 10.58 19.71 -9.79
N SER A 137 9.47 19.09 -10.22
CA SER A 137 8.37 19.79 -10.92
C SER A 137 7.61 20.79 -10.03
N LEU A 138 7.64 20.61 -8.70
CA LEU A 138 7.02 21.55 -7.76
C LEU A 138 7.95 22.72 -7.44
N LEU A 139 9.25 22.48 -7.37
CA LEU A 139 10.26 23.51 -7.10
C LEU A 139 10.43 24.48 -8.26
N THR A 140 10.23 24.04 -9.51
CA THR A 140 10.27 24.91 -10.69
C THR A 140 9.16 25.96 -10.73
N TRP A 141 8.09 25.81 -9.95
CA TRP A 141 6.98 26.76 -9.94
C TRP A 141 7.13 27.88 -8.90
N LEU A 142 8.15 27.83 -8.04
CA LEU A 142 8.38 28.83 -7.01
C LEU A 142 9.33 29.94 -7.51
N PRO A 143 8.87 31.19 -7.68
CA PRO A 143 9.77 32.30 -7.96
C PRO A 143 10.53 32.64 -6.66
N LEU A 144 11.79 32.22 -6.58
CA LEU A 144 12.71 32.73 -5.56
C LEU A 144 13.04 34.19 -5.91
N PRO A 145 12.74 35.18 -5.05
CA PRO A 145 13.30 36.51 -5.19
C PRO A 145 14.79 36.48 -4.83
N GLU A 146 15.63 37.04 -5.70
CA GLU A 146 17.04 37.38 -5.43
C GLU A 146 17.17 38.36 -4.25
#